data_AF-A0A2U2ZMD1-F1
#
_entry.id   AF-A0A2U2ZMD1-F1
#
_cell.length_a   1.000
_cell.length_b   1.000
_cell.length_c   1.000
_cell.angle_alpha   90.00
_cell.angle_beta   90.00
_cell.angle_gamma   90.00
#
_symmetry.space_group_name_H-M   'P 1'
#
loop_
_entity.id
_entity.type
_entity.pdbx_description
1 polymer ?
#
loop_
_entity_poly.entity_id
_entity_poly.type
_entity_poly.pdbx_seq_one_letter_code
_entity_poly.pdbx_strand_id
1 'polypeptide(L)'
;MATNLAPAIITATAGLLAAGVTAYVASLGAHLAHDFRRQLDLKTAERRLQAYAALWALFRVASPTRTQPMDDAERYDLHQKVTDWYYADGNGMLLTDRTLMLYLKAKANLTCPVEELFPPSLRARAPKDPSVLAPWRGDLSQKQLSLLRTQMKVDLAIYGEVSAGSLSGRDHELERMFLEACGVELTEEPWIRSLSEGPPADG
;
A
#
# COMPACT_ATOMS: atom_id res chain seq x y z
N MET A 1 -1.52 78.74 2.90
CA MET A 1 -0.62 77.57 2.82
C MET A 1 -1.32 76.49 1.99
N ALA A 2 -1.03 76.41 0.69
CA ALA A 2 -1.52 75.32 -0.15
C ALA A 2 -0.52 74.17 -0.04
N THR A 3 -0.91 73.09 0.63
CA THR A 3 -0.12 71.87 0.77
C THR A 3 0.03 71.21 -0.61
N ASN A 4 1.26 71.07 -1.10
CA ASN A 4 1.56 70.39 -2.36
C ASN A 4 1.22 68.89 -2.22
N LEU A 5 0.07 68.47 -2.76
CA LEU A 5 -0.42 67.08 -2.72
C LEU A 5 0.19 66.17 -3.80
N ALA A 6 0.86 66.74 -4.80
CA ALA A 6 1.46 66.01 -5.91
C ALA A 6 2.43 64.86 -5.53
N PRO A 7 3.39 65.03 -4.60
CA PRO A 7 4.31 63.93 -4.23
C PRO A 7 3.61 62.77 -3.51
N ALA A 8 2.53 63.03 -2.78
CA ALA A 8 1.78 61.98 -2.08
C ALA A 8 1.04 61.05 -3.07
N ILE A 9 0.46 61.60 -4.13
CA ILE A 9 -0.27 60.84 -5.16
C ILE A 9 0.69 59.96 -5.99
N ILE A 10 1.87 60.49 -6.34
CA ILE A 10 2.90 59.73 -7.06
C ILE A 10 3.43 58.57 -6.23
N THR A 11 3.64 58.78 -4.93
CA THR A 11 4.13 57.73 -4.02
C THR A 11 3.09 56.62 -3.81
N ALA A 12 1.81 56.98 -3.67
CA ALA A 12 0.72 56.01 -3.52
C ALA A 12 0.50 55.15 -4.78
N THR A 13 0.59 55.74 -5.97
CA THR A 13 0.44 55.00 -7.25
C THR A 13 1.60 54.05 -7.51
N ALA A 14 2.84 54.45 -7.21
CA ALA A 14 3.99 53.56 -7.28
C ALA A 14 3.86 52.36 -6.31
N GLY A 15 3.35 52.59 -5.10
CA GLY A 15 3.07 51.53 -4.13
C GLY A 15 2.02 50.53 -4.60
N LEU A 16 0.92 50.99 -5.19
CA LEU A 16 -0.13 50.13 -5.74
C LEU A 16 0.36 49.28 -6.92
N LEU A 17 1.17 49.85 -7.82
CA LEU A 17 1.78 49.12 -8.92
C LEU A 17 2.75 48.05 -8.42
N ALA A 18 3.62 48.39 -7.46
CA ALA A 18 4.54 47.43 -6.86
C ALA A 18 3.79 46.28 -6.15
N ALA A 19 2.72 46.59 -5.42
CA ALA A 19 1.86 45.60 -4.78
C ALA A 19 1.16 44.69 -5.82
N GLY A 20 0.65 45.26 -6.91
CA GLY A 20 0.04 44.52 -8.00
C GLY A 20 1.00 43.55 -8.69
N VAL A 21 2.22 44.01 -9.00
CA VAL A 21 3.28 43.15 -9.58
C VAL A 21 3.67 42.04 -8.59
N THR A 22 3.82 42.36 -7.30
CA THR A 22 4.15 41.37 -6.28
C THR A 22 3.06 40.31 -6.15
N ALA A 23 1.79 40.71 -6.11
CA ALA A 23 0.65 39.79 -6.04
C ALA A 23 0.57 38.90 -7.29
N TYR A 24 0.81 39.46 -8.48
CA TYR A 24 0.86 38.70 -9.72
C TYR A 24 1.97 37.65 -9.73
N VAL A 25 3.21 38.03 -9.36
CA VAL A 25 4.34 37.11 -9.28
C VAL A 25 4.09 36.01 -8.24
N ALA A 26 3.51 36.36 -7.07
CA ALA A 26 3.15 35.38 -6.05
C ALA A 26 2.09 34.39 -6.54
N SER A 27 1.06 34.88 -7.24
CA SER A 27 0.02 34.04 -7.84
C SER A 27 0.58 33.09 -8.89
N LEU A 28 1.44 33.60 -9.78
CA LEU A 28 2.12 32.78 -10.79
C LEU A 28 3.02 31.71 -10.15
N GLY A 29 3.78 32.08 -9.12
CA GLY A 29 4.62 31.16 -8.36
C GLY A 29 3.81 30.04 -7.68
N ALA A 30 2.66 30.38 -7.07
CA ALA A 30 1.76 29.40 -6.48
C ALA A 30 1.18 28.44 -7.51
N HIS A 31 0.79 28.94 -8.69
CA HIS A 31 0.27 28.13 -9.78
C HIS A 31 1.33 27.15 -10.32
N LEU A 32 2.54 27.63 -10.59
CA LEU A 32 3.66 26.79 -11.04
C LEU A 32 4.04 25.73 -9.99
N ALA A 33 4.08 26.11 -8.71
CA ALA A 33 4.35 25.17 -7.62
C ALA A 33 3.26 24.08 -7.54
N HIS A 34 2.00 24.43 -7.75
CA HIS A 34 0.90 23.48 -7.78
C HIS A 34 1.02 22.50 -8.95
N ASP A 35 1.28 22.99 -10.17
CA ASP A 35 1.43 22.14 -11.35
C ASP A 35 2.66 21.22 -11.23
N PHE A 36 3.79 21.73 -10.72
CA PHE A 36 4.98 20.93 -10.49
C PHE A 36 4.75 19.80 -9.48
N ARG A 37 4.02 20.06 -8.38
CA ARG A 37 3.64 19.02 -7.42
C ARG A 37 2.78 17.94 -8.07
N ARG A 38 1.78 18.34 -8.85
CA ARG A 38 0.94 17.40 -9.60
C ARG A 38 1.75 16.54 -10.56
N GLN A 39 2.74 17.11 -11.25
CA GLN A 39 3.62 16.34 -12.14
C GLN A 39 4.51 15.35 -11.36
N LEU A 40 5.01 15.73 -10.18
CA LEU A 40 5.76 14.82 -9.31
C LEU A 40 4.88 13.69 -8.78
N ASP A 41 3.64 13.99 -8.40
CA ASP A 41 2.67 13.00 -7.92
C ASP A 41 2.34 11.99 -9.03
N LEU A 42 2.09 12.46 -10.25
CA LEU A 42 1.85 11.61 -11.42
C LEU A 42 3.05 10.70 -11.72
N LYS A 43 4.27 11.25 -11.73
CA LYS A 43 5.49 10.45 -11.92
C LYS A 43 5.69 9.41 -10.83
N THR A 44 5.37 9.76 -9.58
CA THR A 44 5.47 8.84 -8.44
C THR A 44 4.44 7.72 -8.57
N ALA A 45 3.20 8.04 -8.95
CA ALA A 45 2.15 7.05 -9.18
C ALA A 45 2.50 6.09 -10.33
N GLU A 46 3.05 6.60 -11.43
CA GLU A 46 3.51 5.79 -12.56
C GLU A 46 4.66 4.85 -12.16
N ARG A 47 5.66 5.34 -11.43
CA ARG A 47 6.74 4.49 -10.92
C ARG A 47 6.23 3.43 -9.95
N ARG A 48 5.29 3.79 -9.07
CA ARG A 48 4.65 2.84 -8.14
C ARG A 48 3.91 1.76 -8.90
N LEU A 49 3.14 2.12 -9.94
CA LEU A 49 2.45 1.15 -10.80
C LEU A 49 3.44 0.13 -11.41
N GLN A 50 4.54 0.60 -11.97
CA GLN A 50 5.58 -0.27 -12.55
C GLN A 50 6.22 -1.18 -11.50
N ALA A 51 6.60 -0.63 -10.34
CA ALA A 51 7.18 -1.40 -9.25
C ALA A 51 6.22 -2.48 -8.74
N TYR A 52 4.94 -2.13 -8.59
CA TYR A 52 3.89 -3.04 -8.11
C TYR A 52 3.58 -4.13 -9.13
N ALA A 53 3.57 -3.81 -10.43
CA ALA A 53 3.42 -4.80 -11.49
C ALA A 53 4.58 -5.81 -11.47
N ALA A 54 5.81 -5.34 -11.28
CA ALA A 54 6.99 -6.21 -11.15
C ALA A 54 6.89 -7.13 -9.93
N LEU A 55 6.50 -6.59 -8.76
CA LEU A 55 6.28 -7.39 -7.55
C LEU A 55 5.17 -8.43 -7.75
N TRP A 56 4.05 -8.02 -8.35
CA TRP A 56 2.91 -8.88 -8.62
C TRP A 56 3.30 -10.09 -9.46
N ALA A 57 4.15 -9.90 -10.47
CA ALA A 57 4.64 -10.98 -11.32
C ALA A 57 5.40 -12.06 -10.54
N LEU A 58 6.17 -11.67 -9.51
CA LEU A 58 6.87 -12.62 -8.64
C LEU A 58 5.89 -13.50 -7.84
N PHE A 59 4.73 -12.96 -7.49
CA PHE A 59 3.72 -13.68 -6.71
C PHE A 59 2.94 -14.73 -7.50
N ARG A 60 3.30 -15.03 -8.76
CA ARG A 60 2.64 -16.09 -9.55
C ARG A 60 2.65 -17.45 -8.83
N VAL A 61 3.72 -17.77 -8.11
CA VAL A 61 3.83 -19.03 -7.33
C VAL A 61 2.78 -19.13 -6.21
N ALA A 62 2.34 -17.98 -5.69
CA ALA A 62 1.34 -17.86 -4.64
C ALA A 62 -0.06 -17.48 -5.19
N SER A 63 -0.36 -17.83 -6.45
CA SER A 63 -1.62 -17.45 -7.10
C SER A 63 -2.84 -17.90 -6.27
N PRO A 64 -3.89 -17.07 -6.12
CA PRO A 64 -5.14 -17.48 -5.46
C PRO A 64 -5.82 -18.68 -6.13
N THR A 65 -5.56 -18.93 -7.41
CA THR A 65 -6.11 -20.07 -8.16
C THR A 65 -5.33 -21.37 -7.96
N ARG A 66 -4.23 -21.34 -7.20
CA ARG A 66 -3.42 -22.52 -6.94
C ARG A 66 -4.14 -23.41 -5.92
N THR A 67 -4.26 -24.70 -6.24
CA THR A 67 -4.93 -25.69 -5.39
C THR A 67 -4.02 -26.33 -4.35
N GLN A 68 -2.70 -26.30 -4.58
CA GLN A 68 -1.71 -26.88 -3.68
C GLN A 68 -1.03 -25.77 -2.87
N PRO A 69 -0.78 -25.97 -1.57
CA PRO A 69 0.05 -25.05 -0.79
C PRO A 69 1.44 -24.89 -1.40
N MET A 70 2.11 -23.78 -1.08
CA MET A 70 3.52 -23.62 -1.40
C MET A 70 4.37 -24.56 -0.55
N ASP A 71 5.38 -25.19 -1.15
CA ASP A 71 6.38 -25.94 -0.39
C ASP A 71 7.47 -25.02 0.19
N ASP A 72 8.36 -25.61 0.98
CA ASP A 72 9.43 -24.87 1.67
C ASP A 72 10.44 -24.25 0.70
N ALA A 73 10.74 -24.93 -0.42
CA ALA A 73 11.68 -24.46 -1.42
C ALA A 73 11.08 -23.27 -2.20
N GLU A 74 9.81 -23.35 -2.58
CA GLU A 74 9.05 -22.26 -3.21
C GLU A 74 8.96 -21.03 -2.30
N ARG A 75 8.72 -21.22 -1.00
CA ARG A 75 8.70 -20.12 -0.02
C ARG A 75 10.06 -19.44 0.11
N TYR A 76 11.13 -20.23 0.17
CA TYR A 76 12.49 -19.69 0.26
C TYR A 76 12.91 -18.95 -1.01
N ASP A 77 12.66 -19.53 -2.19
CA ASP A 77 12.93 -18.89 -3.48
C ASP A 77 12.15 -17.58 -3.63
N LEU A 78 10.87 -17.58 -3.24
CA LEU A 78 10.07 -16.36 -3.26
C LEU A 78 10.62 -15.30 -2.30
N HIS A 79 11.05 -15.68 -1.09
CA HIS A 79 11.67 -14.76 -0.14
C HIS A 79 12.91 -14.05 -0.73
N GLN A 80 13.76 -14.79 -1.44
CA GLN A 80 14.93 -14.21 -2.11
C GLN A 80 14.49 -13.25 -3.23
N LYS A 81 13.62 -13.70 -4.14
CA LYS A 81 13.14 -12.89 -5.27
C LYS A 81 12.50 -11.56 -4.84
N VAL A 82 11.67 -11.58 -3.80
CA VAL A 82 11.04 -10.35 -3.32
C VAL A 82 12.06 -9.46 -2.60
N THR A 83 13.05 -10.05 -1.92
CA THR A 83 14.17 -9.29 -1.33
C THR A 83 14.99 -8.58 -2.39
N ASP A 84 15.34 -9.27 -3.47
CA ASP A 84 16.06 -8.66 -4.61
C ASP A 84 15.22 -7.55 -5.24
N TRP A 85 13.92 -7.80 -5.45
CA TRP A 85 12.99 -6.79 -5.95
C TRP A 85 12.96 -5.53 -5.09
N TYR A 86 12.97 -5.65 -3.75
CA TYR A 86 12.90 -4.50 -2.85
C TYR A 86 14.06 -3.52 -3.06
N TYR A 87 15.26 -4.05 -3.31
CA TYR A 87 16.46 -3.24 -3.50
C TYR A 87 16.70 -2.85 -4.97
N ALA A 88 16.10 -3.56 -5.93
CA ALA A 88 16.17 -3.20 -7.33
C ALA A 88 15.52 -1.84 -7.60
N ASP A 89 16.25 -0.93 -8.25
CA ASP A 89 15.78 0.36 -8.77
C ASP A 89 15.03 1.28 -7.77
N GLY A 90 15.24 1.05 -6.47
CA GLY A 90 14.55 1.77 -5.40
C GLY A 90 13.07 1.38 -5.23
N ASN A 91 12.64 0.21 -5.73
CA ASN A 91 11.25 -0.24 -5.66
C ASN A 91 10.67 -0.23 -4.25
N GLY A 92 11.45 -0.67 -3.24
CA GLY A 92 11.03 -0.68 -1.85
C GLY A 92 10.65 0.69 -1.30
N MET A 93 11.23 1.77 -1.83
CA MET A 93 10.93 3.15 -1.42
C MET A 93 9.58 3.66 -1.96
N LEU A 94 8.99 2.95 -2.93
CA LEU A 94 7.72 3.34 -3.55
C LEU A 94 6.50 2.75 -2.81
N LEU A 95 6.74 1.81 -1.87
CA LEU A 95 5.71 1.26 -1.01
C LEU A 95 5.16 2.35 -0.07
N THR A 96 3.84 2.41 0.08
CA THR A 96 3.22 3.21 1.16
C THR A 96 3.53 2.57 2.51
N ASP A 97 3.41 3.31 3.61
CA ASP A 97 3.71 2.78 4.95
C ASP A 97 2.93 1.49 5.27
N ARG A 98 1.64 1.45 4.92
CA ARG A 98 0.78 0.26 5.11
C ARG A 98 1.26 -0.91 4.25
N THR A 99 1.55 -0.68 2.97
CA THR A 99 2.05 -1.74 2.06
C THR A 99 3.43 -2.23 2.45
N LEU A 100 4.31 -1.34 2.91
CA LEU A 100 5.63 -1.68 3.42
C LEU A 100 5.52 -2.62 4.63
N MET A 101 4.63 -2.33 5.57
CA MET A 101 4.42 -3.18 6.74
C MET A 101 3.89 -4.56 6.34
N LEU A 102 2.85 -4.63 5.50
CA LEU A 102 2.36 -5.91 4.98
C LEU A 102 3.45 -6.68 4.24
N TYR A 103 4.22 -6.00 3.39
CA TYR A 103 5.32 -6.57 2.63
C TYR A 103 6.37 -7.19 3.55
N LEU A 104 6.88 -6.44 4.52
CA LEU A 104 7.94 -6.91 5.42
C LEU A 104 7.47 -8.10 6.27
N LYS A 105 6.23 -8.06 6.76
CA LYS A 105 5.67 -9.15 7.59
C LYS A 105 5.34 -10.39 6.79
N ALA A 106 4.70 -10.26 5.63
CA ALA A 106 4.41 -11.38 4.75
C ALA A 106 5.71 -12.04 4.25
N LYS A 107 6.70 -11.22 3.86
CA LYS A 107 8.04 -11.70 3.48
C LYS A 107 8.69 -12.47 4.62
N ALA A 108 8.77 -11.90 5.83
CA ALA A 108 9.39 -12.57 6.97
C ALA A 108 8.72 -13.93 7.27
N ASN A 109 7.38 -13.96 7.21
CA ASN A 109 6.60 -15.18 7.43
C ASN A 109 6.84 -16.27 6.37
N LEU A 110 7.38 -15.96 5.19
CA LEU A 110 7.72 -16.98 4.19
C LEU A 110 8.71 -18.00 4.72
N THR A 111 9.72 -17.57 5.49
CA THR A 111 10.85 -18.44 5.87
C THR A 111 11.12 -18.50 7.36
N CYS A 112 10.51 -17.63 8.18
CA CYS A 112 10.75 -17.63 9.62
C CYS A 112 10.35 -18.98 10.28
N PRO A 113 10.98 -19.33 11.42
CA PRO A 113 10.50 -20.42 12.24
C PRO A 113 9.09 -20.11 12.80
N VAL A 114 8.36 -21.14 13.24
CA VAL A 114 6.97 -21.00 13.69
C VAL A 114 6.86 -20.09 14.91
N GLU A 115 7.86 -20.14 15.79
CA GLU A 115 7.99 -19.36 17.02
C GLU A 115 8.13 -17.85 16.74
N GLU A 116 8.48 -17.48 15.51
CA GLU A 116 8.71 -16.10 15.09
C GLU A 116 7.57 -15.55 14.21
N LEU A 117 6.59 -16.38 13.84
CA LEU A 117 5.46 -15.98 12.99
C LEU A 117 4.78 -14.70 13.46
N PHE A 118 4.44 -13.82 12.53
CA PHE A 118 3.74 -12.58 12.83
C PHE A 118 2.32 -12.57 12.22
N PRO A 119 1.28 -12.18 12.96
CA PRO A 119 1.27 -11.82 14.38
C PRO A 119 1.47 -13.03 15.32
N PRO A 120 1.78 -12.79 16.62
CA PRO A 120 1.94 -13.86 17.61
C PRO A 120 0.73 -14.81 17.73
N SER A 121 -0.47 -14.35 17.39
CA SER A 121 -1.68 -15.20 17.37
C SER A 121 -1.61 -16.35 16.36
N LEU A 122 -0.86 -16.19 15.27
CA LEU A 122 -0.62 -17.27 14.30
C LEU A 122 0.21 -18.39 14.92
N ARG A 123 1.15 -18.06 15.80
CA ARG A 123 1.98 -19.05 16.52
C ARG A 123 1.12 -19.95 17.38
N ALA A 124 0.18 -19.36 18.11
CA ALA A 124 -0.73 -20.08 18.98
C ALA A 124 -1.66 -21.04 18.23
N ARG A 125 -1.92 -20.78 16.95
CA ARG A 125 -2.79 -21.57 16.07
C ARG A 125 -2.03 -22.52 15.14
N ALA A 126 -0.70 -22.50 15.17
CA ALA A 126 0.11 -23.35 14.32
C ALA A 126 -0.09 -24.84 14.67
N PRO A 127 -0.29 -25.72 13.67
CA PRO A 127 -0.35 -27.16 13.90
C PRO A 127 0.93 -27.69 14.52
N LYS A 128 0.82 -28.65 15.45
CA LYS A 128 1.97 -29.30 16.08
C LYS A 128 2.51 -30.47 15.27
N ASP A 129 1.67 -31.09 14.44
CA ASP A 129 2.05 -32.19 13.57
C ASP A 129 2.84 -31.67 12.36
N PRO A 130 4.09 -32.10 12.15
CA PRO A 130 4.90 -31.68 11.01
C PRO A 130 4.26 -31.93 9.65
N SER A 131 3.47 -33.01 9.51
CA SER A 131 2.81 -33.36 8.24
C SER A 131 1.71 -32.38 7.84
N VAL A 132 1.10 -31.71 8.82
CA VAL A 132 0.07 -30.68 8.62
C VAL A 132 0.68 -29.28 8.62
N LEU A 133 1.77 -29.08 9.37
CA LEU A 133 2.42 -27.79 9.54
C LEU A 133 2.95 -27.24 8.21
N ALA A 134 3.66 -28.04 7.41
CA ALA A 134 4.25 -27.55 6.15
C ALA A 134 3.18 -27.08 5.14
N PRO A 135 2.12 -27.87 4.84
CA PRO A 135 1.00 -27.40 4.00
C PRO A 135 0.32 -26.15 4.58
N TRP A 136 0.11 -26.09 5.90
CA TRP A 136 -0.49 -24.92 6.55
C TRP A 136 0.38 -23.66 6.40
N ARG A 137 1.71 -23.77 6.50
CA ARG A 137 2.64 -22.64 6.27
C ARG A 137 2.58 -22.15 4.83
N GLY A 138 2.45 -23.06 3.87
CA GLY A 138 2.26 -22.76 2.45
C GLY A 138 0.99 -21.96 2.19
N ASP A 139 -0.15 -22.44 2.72
CA ASP A 139 -1.45 -21.78 2.60
C ASP A 139 -1.46 -20.39 3.27
N LEU A 140 -0.93 -20.30 4.49
CA LEU A 140 -0.79 -19.03 5.21
C LEU A 140 0.01 -17.99 4.40
N SER A 141 1.10 -18.43 3.76
CA SER A 141 1.92 -17.56 2.91
C SER A 141 1.13 -17.06 1.70
N GLN A 142 0.37 -17.94 1.04
CA GLN A 142 -0.48 -17.56 -0.10
C GLN A 142 -1.54 -16.53 0.31
N LYS A 143 -2.22 -16.74 1.45
CA LYS A 143 -3.21 -15.82 2.01
C LYS A 143 -2.62 -14.44 2.31
N GLN A 144 -1.48 -14.38 3.02
CA GLN A 144 -0.82 -13.11 3.35
C GLN A 144 -0.36 -12.33 2.11
N LEU A 145 0.16 -13.03 1.09
CA LEU A 145 0.52 -12.41 -0.18
C LEU A 145 -0.70 -11.95 -0.97
N SER A 146 -1.84 -12.63 -0.84
CA SER A 146 -3.12 -12.15 -1.40
C SER A 146 -3.55 -10.83 -0.76
N LEU A 147 -3.43 -10.70 0.56
CA LEU A 147 -3.70 -9.44 1.26
C LEU A 147 -2.79 -8.30 0.80
N LEU A 148 -1.48 -8.58 0.64
CA LEU A 148 -0.53 -7.62 0.10
C LEU A 148 -0.89 -7.18 -1.32
N ARG A 149 -1.24 -8.12 -2.20
CA ARG A 149 -1.76 -7.82 -3.56
C ARG A 149 -3.00 -6.93 -3.50
N THR A 150 -3.89 -7.17 -2.55
CA THR A 150 -5.06 -6.33 -2.35
C THR A 150 -4.67 -4.91 -1.96
N GLN A 151 -3.83 -4.74 -0.94
CA GLN A 151 -3.36 -3.40 -0.54
C GLN A 151 -2.65 -2.68 -1.70
N MET A 152 -1.84 -3.37 -2.49
CA MET A 152 -1.19 -2.78 -3.66
C MET A 152 -2.19 -2.20 -4.68
N LYS A 153 -3.34 -2.87 -4.88
CA LYS A 153 -4.41 -2.35 -5.75
C LYS A 153 -5.06 -1.10 -5.16
N VAL A 154 -5.21 -1.04 -3.84
CA VAL A 154 -5.77 0.12 -3.11
C VAL A 154 -4.88 1.34 -3.30
N ASP A 155 -3.57 1.18 -3.07
CA ASP A 155 -2.58 2.26 -3.22
C ASP A 155 -2.56 2.87 -4.64
N LEU A 156 -2.96 2.10 -5.65
CA LEU A 156 -3.01 2.52 -7.04
C LEU A 156 -4.41 2.99 -7.48
N ALA A 157 -5.43 2.84 -6.63
CA ALA A 157 -6.82 3.10 -6.96
C ALA A 157 -7.32 2.38 -8.24
N ILE A 158 -6.73 1.22 -8.59
CA ILE A 158 -6.98 0.54 -9.88
C ILE A 158 -8.32 -0.21 -9.92
N TYR A 159 -8.93 -0.49 -8.75
CA TYR A 159 -10.25 -1.12 -8.70
C TYR A 159 -11.11 -0.41 -7.66
N GLY A 160 -12.19 0.21 -8.11
CA GLY A 160 -13.25 0.74 -7.23
C GLY A 160 -13.99 -0.36 -6.46
N GLU A 161 -13.76 -1.63 -6.78
CA GLU A 161 -14.31 -2.79 -6.06
C GLU A 161 -13.25 -3.90 -5.99
N VAL A 162 -12.86 -4.25 -4.78
CA VAL A 162 -11.88 -5.30 -4.54
C VAL A 162 -12.62 -6.61 -4.39
N SER A 163 -12.36 -7.55 -5.30
CA SER A 163 -12.70 -8.96 -5.12
C SER A 163 -11.77 -9.58 -4.06
N ALA A 164 -11.84 -9.11 -2.83
CA ALA A 164 -11.48 -9.94 -1.70
C ALA A 164 -12.67 -10.87 -1.56
N GLY A 165 -12.49 -12.16 -1.84
CA GLY A 165 -13.52 -13.14 -1.48
C GLY A 165 -13.94 -12.87 -0.04
N SER A 166 -15.25 -12.90 0.19
CA SER A 166 -15.91 -12.73 1.50
C SER A 166 -14.99 -13.14 2.65
N LEU A 167 -14.59 -12.19 3.49
CA LEU A 167 -13.75 -12.41 4.68
C LEU A 167 -14.59 -12.96 5.85
N SER A 168 -15.55 -13.82 5.57
CA SER A 168 -16.49 -14.36 6.53
C SER A 168 -16.19 -15.83 6.84
N GLY A 169 -15.80 -16.12 8.09
CA GLY A 169 -15.44 -17.47 8.51
C GLY A 169 -14.18 -17.53 9.38
N ARG A 170 -13.86 -18.74 9.84
CA ARG A 170 -12.79 -19.00 10.83
C ARG A 170 -11.38 -18.73 10.26
N ASP A 171 -11.21 -18.91 8.95
CA ASP A 171 -9.96 -18.62 8.24
C ASP A 171 -9.68 -17.12 8.09
N HIS A 172 -10.73 -16.31 8.06
CA HIS A 172 -10.62 -14.86 7.87
C HIS A 172 -10.30 -14.09 9.14
N GLU A 173 -10.50 -14.70 10.31
CA GLU A 173 -10.02 -14.15 11.57
C GLU A 173 -8.49 -14.00 11.54
N LEU A 174 -7.77 -14.96 10.96
CA LEU A 174 -6.31 -14.92 10.85
C LEU A 174 -5.84 -13.80 9.92
N GLU A 175 -6.53 -13.64 8.79
CA GLU A 175 -6.26 -12.58 7.82
C GLU A 175 -6.53 -11.21 8.43
N ARG A 176 -7.66 -11.06 9.15
CA ARG A 176 -8.00 -9.84 9.90
C ARG A 176 -6.93 -9.49 10.93
N MET A 177 -6.55 -10.44 11.78
CA MET A 177 -5.51 -10.22 12.78
C MET A 177 -4.18 -9.83 12.14
N PHE A 178 -3.83 -10.41 10.99
CA PHE A 178 -2.62 -10.05 10.26
C PHE A 178 -2.69 -8.62 9.72
N LEU A 179 -3.82 -8.22 9.12
CA LEU A 179 -4.05 -6.85 8.64
C LEU A 179 -3.97 -5.82 9.77
N GLU A 180 -4.70 -6.05 10.87
CA GLU A 180 -4.70 -5.17 12.05
C GLU A 180 -3.29 -5.03 12.65
N ALA A 181 -2.57 -6.15 12.77
CA ALA A 181 -1.20 -6.13 13.28
C ALA A 181 -0.22 -5.40 12.34
N CYS A 182 -0.54 -5.30 11.04
CA CYS A 182 0.19 -4.49 10.09
C CYS A 182 -0.26 -3.01 10.05
N GLY A 183 -1.23 -2.61 10.88
CA GLY A 183 -1.74 -1.24 10.95
C GLY A 183 -2.72 -0.89 9.82
N VAL A 184 -3.36 -1.89 9.21
CA VAL A 184 -4.39 -1.66 8.19
C VAL A 184 -5.71 -1.37 8.87
N GLU A 185 -6.33 -0.24 8.50
CA GLU A 185 -7.65 0.15 8.98
C GLU A 185 -8.74 -0.61 8.22
N LEU A 186 -9.47 -1.45 8.94
CA LEU A 186 -10.48 -2.34 8.36
C LEU A 186 -11.81 -1.66 8.05
N THR A 187 -11.99 -0.42 8.52
CA THR A 187 -13.19 0.40 8.26
C THR A 187 -13.13 1.11 6.91
N GLU A 188 -11.98 1.12 6.25
CA GLU A 188 -11.81 1.73 4.94
C GLU A 188 -12.09 0.69 3.83
N GLU A 189 -12.56 1.17 2.68
CA GLU A 189 -12.57 0.34 1.47
C GLU A 189 -11.13 -0.09 1.14
N PRO A 190 -10.92 -1.34 0.72
CA PRO A 190 -11.90 -2.39 0.41
C PRO A 190 -12.31 -3.27 1.59
N TRP A 191 -11.66 -3.09 2.73
CA TRP A 191 -11.69 -4.03 3.83
C TRP A 191 -13.08 -4.09 4.47
N ILE A 192 -13.80 -2.97 4.51
CA ILE A 192 -15.17 -2.91 5.06
C ILE A 192 -16.16 -3.80 4.30
N ARG A 193 -16.15 -3.81 2.96
CA ARG A 193 -17.02 -4.69 2.14
C ARG A 193 -16.61 -6.14 2.28
N SER A 194 -15.31 -6.38 2.21
CA SER A 194 -14.72 -7.70 2.34
C SER A 194 -15.14 -8.36 3.65
N LEU A 195 -15.24 -7.59 4.74
CA LEU A 195 -15.64 -8.06 6.08
C LEU A 195 -17.15 -8.13 6.32
N SER A 196 -17.95 -7.35 5.58
CA SER A 196 -19.40 -7.26 5.78
C SER A 196 -20.20 -8.28 4.95
N GLU A 197 -19.66 -8.72 3.82
CA GLU A 197 -20.21 -9.82 3.05
C GLU A 197 -19.96 -11.12 3.82
N GLY A 198 -20.95 -11.56 4.61
CA GLY A 198 -21.10 -12.95 5.05
C GLY A 198 -21.15 -13.90 3.85
N PRO A 199 -21.05 -15.24 4.04
CA PRO A 199 -21.29 -16.13 2.92
C PRO A 199 -22.69 -15.82 2.39
N PRO A 200 -22.93 -15.80 1.06
CA PRO A 200 -24.29 -15.67 0.56
C PRO A 200 -25.12 -16.75 1.27
N ALA A 201 -26.18 -16.32 1.97
CA ALA A 201 -27.15 -17.26 2.51
C ALA A 201 -27.61 -18.12 1.33
N ASP A 202 -27.35 -19.43 1.43
CA ASP A 202 -27.47 -20.43 0.38
C ASP A 202 -28.59 -20.15 -0.66
N GLY A 203 -28.22 -20.24 -1.94
CA GLY A 203 -29.12 -20.34 -3.09
C GLY A 203 -28.75 -21.54 -3.93
#